data_AF-A0A1L3ZYB1-F1
#
_entry.id   AF-A0A1L3ZYB1-F1
#
_cell.length_a   1.000
_cell.length_b   1.000
_cell.length_c   1.000
_cell.angle_alpha   90.00
_cell.angle_beta   90.00
_cell.angle_gamma   90.00
#
_symmetry.space_group_name_H-M   'P 1'
#
loop_
_entity.id
_entity.type
_entity.pdbx_description
1 polymer ?
#
loop_
_entity_poly.entity_id
_entity_poly.type
_entity_poly.pdbx_seq_one_letter_code
_entity_poly.pdbx_strand_id
1 'polypeptide(L)'
;MADILPYRSTPVFDQDTLPAALRARHDTKAGVWGLIRVIEGELKLTYLDPPSEVVLTPASPGLILPQQPHYVTPLGPMKMRVDFYDQPPGD
;
A
#
# COMPACT_ATOMS: atom_id res chain seq x y z
N MET A 1 -15.26 0.26 20.47
CA MET A 1 -15.36 0.48 19.02
C MET A 1 -14.93 -0.81 18.35
N ALA A 2 -15.64 -1.30 17.34
CA ALA A 2 -15.25 -2.52 16.66
C ALA A 2 -13.96 -2.25 15.87
N ASP A 3 -12.96 -3.11 16.02
CA ASP A 3 -11.74 -3.03 15.22
C ASP A 3 -12.10 -3.28 13.76
N ILE A 4 -11.79 -2.31 12.89
CA ILE A 4 -11.95 -2.47 11.45
C ILE A 4 -10.83 -3.39 10.96
N LEU A 5 -11.20 -4.61 10.55
CA LEU A 5 -10.28 -5.60 10.03
C LEU A 5 -10.27 -5.58 8.49
N PRO A 6 -9.12 -5.86 7.84
CA PRO A 6 -9.08 -6.00 6.40
C PRO A 6 -9.88 -7.24 5.99
N TYR A 7 -10.64 -7.14 4.90
CA TYR A 7 -11.34 -8.31 4.34
C TYR A 7 -10.39 -9.23 3.58
N ARG A 8 -9.22 -8.71 3.16
CA ARG A 8 -8.17 -9.45 2.45
C ARG A 8 -6.81 -8.81 2.68
N SER A 9 -5.78 -9.65 2.78
CA SER A 9 -4.37 -9.21 2.71
C SER A 9 -3.63 -9.97 1.59
N THR A 10 -2.62 -9.34 1.01
CA THR A 10 -1.67 -10.04 0.14
C THR A 10 -0.73 -10.94 0.95
N PRO A 11 -0.03 -11.89 0.31
CA PRO A 11 1.21 -12.41 0.87
C PRO A 11 2.21 -11.28 1.17
N VAL A 12 3.21 -11.58 1.98
CA VAL A 12 4.36 -10.69 2.16
C VAL A 12 5.20 -10.73 0.88
N PHE A 13 5.49 -9.56 0.33
CA PHE A 13 6.43 -9.38 -0.78
C PHE A 13 7.73 -8.80 -0.26
N ASP A 14 8.82 -9.21 -0.88
CA ASP A 14 10.13 -8.56 -0.80
C ASP A 14 10.48 -7.84 -2.10
N GLN A 15 11.70 -7.31 -2.22
CA GLN A 15 12.15 -6.58 -3.42
C GLN A 15 12.12 -7.43 -4.70
N ASP A 16 12.23 -8.76 -4.59
CA ASP A 16 12.34 -9.68 -5.72
C ASP A 16 10.99 -10.28 -6.10
N THR A 17 10.10 -10.46 -5.11
CA THR A 17 8.77 -11.05 -5.27
C THR A 17 7.66 -10.02 -5.47
N LEU A 18 7.94 -8.73 -5.29
CA LEU A 18 6.97 -7.66 -5.52
C LEU A 18 6.48 -7.65 -6.98
N PRO A 19 5.17 -7.92 -7.23
CA PRO A 19 4.65 -8.02 -8.58
C PRO A 19 4.85 -6.74 -9.39
N ALA A 20 5.19 -6.88 -10.67
CA ALA A 20 5.35 -5.74 -11.59
C ALA A 20 4.10 -4.85 -11.66
N ALA A 21 2.90 -5.42 -11.49
CA ALA A 21 1.65 -4.68 -11.46
C ALA A 21 1.58 -3.64 -10.33
N LEU A 22 2.16 -3.92 -9.16
CA LEU A 22 2.20 -2.97 -8.05
C LEU A 22 3.27 -1.87 -8.24
N ARG A 23 4.26 -2.15 -9.08
CA ARG A 23 5.33 -1.21 -9.46
C ARG A 23 4.96 -0.30 -10.64
N ALA A 24 3.86 -0.61 -11.32
CA ALA A 24 3.30 0.19 -12.39
C ALA A 24 2.06 0.95 -11.89
N ARG A 25 1.64 1.97 -12.64
CA ARG A 25 0.40 2.71 -12.36
C ARG A 25 -0.78 1.75 -12.23
N HIS A 26 -1.46 1.80 -11.10
CA HIS A 26 -2.71 1.10 -10.84
C HIS A 26 -3.54 1.86 -9.80
N ASP A 27 -4.74 1.36 -9.53
CA ASP A 27 -5.64 1.87 -8.51
C ASP A 27 -6.46 0.73 -7.90
N THR A 28 -7.10 1.02 -6.76
CA THR A 28 -8.10 0.13 -6.16
C THR A 28 -9.48 0.43 -6.75
N LYS A 29 -10.38 -0.55 -6.68
CA LYS A 29 -11.78 -0.36 -7.09
C LYS A 29 -12.48 0.69 -6.23
N ALA A 30 -13.59 1.23 -6.73
CA ALA A 30 -14.50 2.05 -5.93
C ALA A 30 -14.91 1.31 -4.63
N GLY A 31 -14.92 2.03 -3.51
CA GLY A 31 -15.21 1.46 -2.19
C GLY A 31 -14.12 0.56 -1.60
N VAL A 32 -12.91 0.53 -2.19
CA VAL A 32 -11.79 -0.27 -1.66
C VAL A 32 -10.63 0.63 -1.25
N TRP A 33 -10.26 0.57 0.03
CA TRP A 33 -9.05 1.19 0.56
C TRP A 33 -7.91 0.17 0.57
N GLY A 34 -6.71 0.63 0.22
CA GLY A 34 -5.48 -0.14 0.38
C GLY A 34 -4.64 0.44 1.50
N LEU A 35 -4.14 -0.38 2.41
CA LEU A 35 -3.16 0.03 3.41
C LEU A 35 -1.87 -0.76 3.20
N ILE A 36 -0.84 -0.06 2.73
CA ILE A 36 0.48 -0.62 2.48
C ILE A 36 1.24 -0.62 3.80
N ARG A 37 1.52 -1.82 4.32
CA ARG A 37 2.30 -2.00 5.55
C ARG A 37 3.70 -2.49 5.20
N VAL A 38 4.70 -1.68 5.50
CA VAL A 38 6.09 -2.13 5.49
C VAL A 38 6.36 -2.89 6.79
N ILE A 39 6.97 -4.05 6.67
CA ILE A 39 7.38 -4.90 7.79
C ILE A 39 8.87 -4.69 8.08
N GLU A 40 9.67 -4.50 7.04
CA GLU A 40 11.12 -4.28 7.10
C GLU A 40 11.56 -3.39 5.93
N GLY A 41 12.58 -2.56 6.14
CA GLY A 41 13.14 -1.69 5.11
C GLY A 41 12.25 -0.49 4.79
N GLU A 42 12.34 -0.02 3.55
CA GLU A 42 11.64 1.18 3.08
C GLU A 42 11.05 0.99 1.67
N LEU A 43 9.92 1.63 1.44
CA LEU A 43 9.19 1.58 0.18
C LEU A 43 8.73 2.98 -0.19
N LYS A 44 9.04 3.44 -1.39
CA LYS A 44 8.48 4.70 -1.89
C LYS A 44 7.09 4.44 -2.48
N LEU A 45 6.12 5.21 -2.03
CA LEU A 45 4.78 5.27 -2.62
C LEU A 45 4.64 6.59 -3.38
N THR A 46 4.28 6.50 -4.66
CA THR A 46 4.03 7.66 -5.52
C THR A 46 2.53 7.73 -5.85
N TYR A 47 1.90 8.83 -5.47
CA TYR A 47 0.54 9.20 -5.91
C TYR A 47 0.63 10.01 -7.20
N LEU A 48 -0.34 9.81 -8.10
CA LEU A 48 -0.36 10.47 -9.40
C LEU A 48 -1.36 11.62 -9.49
N ASP A 49 -2.35 11.66 -8.60
CA ASP A 49 -3.38 12.70 -8.61
C ASP A 49 -3.91 12.99 -7.19
N PRO A 50 -3.54 14.13 -6.56
CA PRO A 50 -2.46 15.02 -7.00
C PRO A 50 -1.08 14.33 -6.91
N PRO A 51 -0.11 14.70 -7.77
CA PRO A 51 1.24 14.11 -7.72
C PRO A 51 1.94 14.37 -6.38
N SER A 52 2.37 13.30 -5.71
CA SER A 52 3.14 13.38 -4.47
C SER A 52 3.87 12.07 -4.21
N GLU A 53 4.93 12.11 -3.39
CA GLU A 53 5.69 10.93 -3.00
C GLU A 53 5.87 10.88 -1.49
N VAL A 54 5.81 9.67 -0.93
CA VAL A 54 6.06 9.41 0.49
C VAL A 54 6.92 8.17 0.65
N VAL A 55 7.83 8.18 1.61
CA VAL A 55 8.60 7.00 2.02
C VAL A 55 7.86 6.31 3.14
N LEU A 56 7.49 5.05 2.92
CA LEU A 56 6.85 4.20 3.89
C LEU A 56 7.90 3.42 4.66
N THR A 57 7.66 3.28 5.97
CA THR A 57 8.50 2.54 6.91
C THR A 57 7.60 1.68 7.81
N PRO A 58 8.13 0.77 8.65
CA PRO A 58 7.30 0.02 9.58
C PRO A 58 6.47 0.88 10.54
N ALA A 59 6.90 2.11 10.80
CA ALA A 59 6.19 3.08 11.64
C ALA A 59 5.20 3.97 10.87
N SER A 60 5.28 4.00 9.52
CA SER A 60 4.48 4.89 8.68
C SER A 60 3.90 4.12 7.49
N PRO A 61 2.72 3.48 7.66
CA PRO A 61 2.04 2.79 6.57
C PRO A 61 1.43 3.78 5.57
N GLY A 62 1.26 3.34 4.31
CA GLY A 62 0.70 4.16 3.24
C GLY A 62 -0.78 3.86 3.00
N LEU A 63 -1.64 4.86 3.15
CA LEU A 63 -3.07 4.74 2.87
C LEU A 63 -3.38 5.13 1.41
N ILE A 64 -4.08 4.25 0.70
CA ILE A 64 -4.58 4.45 -0.64
C ILE A 64 -6.10 4.58 -0.59
N LEU A 65 -6.62 5.69 -1.11
CA LEU A 65 -8.06 5.92 -1.24
C LEU A 65 -8.64 5.15 -2.44
N PRO A 66 -9.96 4.85 -2.44
CA PRO A 66 -10.62 4.22 -3.57
C PRO A 66 -10.36 4.98 -4.88
N GLN A 67 -9.94 4.24 -5.91
CA GLN A 67 -9.65 4.77 -7.26
C GLN A 67 -8.51 5.79 -7.30
N GLN A 68 -7.70 5.90 -6.25
CA GLN A 68 -6.55 6.81 -6.23
C GLN A 68 -5.38 6.18 -7.00
N PRO A 69 -4.93 6.76 -8.13
CA PRO A 69 -3.88 6.16 -8.93
C PRO A 69 -2.51 6.32 -8.26
N HIS A 70 -1.78 5.21 -8.14
CA HIS A 70 -0.49 5.14 -7.46
C HIS A 70 0.37 3.99 -7.98
N TYR A 71 1.61 3.92 -7.49
CA TYR A 71 2.50 2.77 -7.63
C TYR A 71 3.58 2.81 -6.53
N VAL A 72 4.28 1.69 -6.34
CA VAL A 72 5.36 1.59 -5.35
C VAL A 72 6.72 1.25 -5.96
N THR A 73 7.78 1.78 -5.36
CA THR A 73 9.17 1.53 -5.74
C THR A 73 9.97 1.10 -4.51
N PRO A 74 10.50 -0.13 -4.45
CA PRO A 74 11.45 -0.53 -3.42
C PRO A 74 12.66 0.40 -3.41
N LEU A 75 13.09 0.87 -2.24
CA LEU A 75 14.29 1.69 -2.08
C LEU A 75 15.53 0.88 -1.70
N GLY A 76 15.35 -0.42 -1.47
CA GLY A 76 16.36 -1.39 -1.07
C GLY A 76 15.69 -2.71 -0.69
N PRO A 77 16.40 -3.60 0.03
CA PRO A 77 15.80 -4.75 0.66
C PRO A 77 14.64 -4.32 1.56
N MET A 78 13.47 -4.92 1.38
CA MET A 78 12.27 -4.57 2.12
C MET A 78 11.32 -5.76 2.22
N LYS A 79 10.36 -5.68 3.14
CA LYS A 79 9.20 -6.57 3.19
C LYS A 79 7.96 -5.74 3.36
N MET A 80 6.91 -6.05 2.59
CA MET A 80 5.62 -5.36 2.70
C MET A 80 4.44 -6.29 2.47
N ARG A 81 3.26 -5.86 2.88
CA ARG A 81 1.98 -6.42 2.43
C ARG A 81 0.98 -5.30 2.17
N VAL A 82 -0.06 -5.59 1.40
CA VAL A 82 -1.21 -4.70 1.26
C VAL A 82 -2.41 -5.33 1.96
N ASP A 83 -3.02 -4.58 2.86
CA ASP A 83 -4.28 -4.90 3.51
C ASP A 83 -5.41 -4.14 2.77
N PHE A 84 -6.48 -4.83 2.39
CA PHE A 84 -7.62 -4.27 1.68
C PHE A 84 -8.84 -4.18 2.59
N TYR A 85 -9.49 -3.02 2.57
CA TYR A 85 -10.66 -2.72 3.39
C TYR A 85 -11.83 -2.27 2.50
N ASP A 86 -13.05 -2.57 2.95
CA ASP A 86 -14.33 -2.18 2.34
C ASP A 86 -14.93 -0.91 2.98
N GLN A 87 -14.20 -0.34 3.93
CA GLN A 87 -14.47 0.91 4.63
C GLN A 87 -13.11 1.55 5.01
N PRO A 88 -13.06 2.85 5.38
CA PRO A 88 -11.81 3.46 5.83
C PRO A 88 -11.21 2.66 6.99
N PRO A 89 -9.92 2.25 6.93
CA PRO A 89 -9.25 1.67 8.08
C PRO A 89 -9.24 2.71 9.21
N GLY A 90 -9.45 2.27 10.45
CA GLY A 90 -9.32 3.15 11.60
C GLY A 90 -7.91 3.72 11.71
N ASP A 91 -7.80 4.87 12.38
CA ASP A 91 -6.52 5.54 12.67
C ASP A 91 -5.56 4.65 13.51
#